data_AF-A0A1G8A3S9-F1
#
_entry.id   AF-A0A1G8A3S9-F1
#
_cell.length_a   1.000
_cell.length_b   1.000
_cell.length_c   1.000
_cell.angle_alpha   90.00
_cell.angle_beta   90.00
_cell.angle_gamma   90.00
#
_symmetry.space_group_name_H-M   'P 1'
#
loop_
_entity.id
_entity.type
_entity.pdbx_description
1 polymer ?
#
loop_
_entity_poly.entity_id
_entity_poly.type
_entity_poly.pdbx_seq_one_letter_code
_entity_poly.pdbx_strand_id
1 'polypeptide(L)'
;MKGDDGWVATDVELSRDPEYYAGGHGLYSTPRDYIRFERALLRGGELDGQRILRESTVAEAFTNQIGDLDFPAVIPTADPASACTFEVPPGMKWGLGLLLNPEDEPGRRRAWSGSWAGLCNTHFWVDPTTGVCASIYSNFLPFATPEAMALYADFERALYASL
;
A
#
# COMPACT_ATOMS: atom_id res chain seq x y z
N MET A 1 -11.19 11.31 12.65
CA MET A 1 -12.29 10.40 12.28
C MET A 1 -13.39 11.22 11.64
N LYS A 2 -14.02 10.71 10.59
CA LYS A 2 -15.15 11.37 9.93
C LYS A 2 -16.39 11.19 10.80
N GLY A 3 -16.87 12.27 11.42
CA GLY A 3 -18.16 12.33 12.08
C GLY A 3 -19.20 13.01 11.21
N ASP A 4 -20.44 13.08 11.70
CA ASP A 4 -21.58 13.63 10.95
C ASP A 4 -21.40 15.13 10.62
N ASP A 5 -20.80 15.90 11.54
CA ASP A 5 -20.57 17.34 11.40
C ASP A 5 -19.13 17.70 10.96
N GLY A 6 -18.36 16.70 10.50
CA GLY A 6 -16.99 16.89 10.01
C GLY A 6 -15.94 16.06 10.74
N TRP A 7 -14.68 16.50 10.67
CA TRP A 7 -13.55 15.74 11.22
C TRP A 7 -13.39 15.99 12.72
N VAL A 8 -13.39 14.90 13.49
CA VAL A 8 -13.11 14.92 14.93
C VAL A 8 -11.79 14.21 15.24
N ALA A 9 -11.11 14.63 16.30
CA ALA A 9 -9.95 13.94 16.82
C ALA A 9 -10.34 12.52 17.29
N THR A 10 -9.37 11.61 17.27
CA THR A 10 -9.55 10.22 17.70
C THR A 10 -8.42 9.90 18.67
N ASP A 11 -8.69 9.01 19.62
CA ASP A 11 -7.69 8.52 20.57
C ASP A 11 -6.86 7.36 19.99
N VAL A 12 -7.00 7.07 18.69
CA VAL A 12 -6.18 6.08 17.97
C VAL A 12 -4.79 6.68 17.77
N GLU A 13 -3.94 6.51 18.77
CA GLU A 13 -2.51 6.82 18.74
C GLU A 13 -1.70 5.56 19.00
N LEU A 14 -0.72 5.28 18.12
CA LEU A 14 0.21 4.18 18.32
C LEU A 14 1.28 4.58 19.33
N SER A 15 1.46 3.78 20.38
CA SER A 15 2.54 4.00 21.35
C SER A 15 3.90 3.97 20.63
N ARG A 16 4.74 4.97 20.93
CA ARG A 16 6.13 5.01 20.48
C ARG A 16 7.03 4.04 21.25
N ASP A 17 6.57 3.58 22.41
CA ASP A 17 7.21 2.57 23.25
C ASP A 17 6.18 1.47 23.57
N PRO A 18 5.86 0.59 22.61
CA PRO A 18 4.89 -0.47 22.84
C PRO A 18 5.54 -1.60 23.65
N GLU A 19 4.75 -2.29 24.48
CA GLU A 19 5.22 -3.46 25.24
C GLU A 19 5.77 -4.56 24.31
N TYR A 20 5.24 -4.66 23.08
CA TYR A 20 5.75 -5.52 22.03
C TYR A 20 5.63 -4.85 20.65
N TYR A 21 6.52 -5.20 19.73
CA TYR A 21 6.51 -4.71 18.36
C TYR A 21 5.67 -5.64 17.48
N ALA A 22 4.47 -5.18 17.09
CA ALA A 22 3.62 -5.93 16.17
C ALA A 22 4.22 -5.93 14.75
N GLY A 23 4.33 -7.10 14.12
CA GLY A 23 4.88 -7.21 12.76
C GLY A 23 3.91 -6.83 11.64
N GLY A 24 2.60 -6.77 11.94
CA GLY A 24 1.54 -6.49 10.95
C GLY A 24 0.93 -5.08 11.04
N HIS A 25 1.27 -4.31 12.08
CA HIS A 25 0.83 -2.92 12.30
C HIS A 25 1.78 -2.24 13.28
N GLY A 26 1.56 -0.96 13.61
CA GLY A 26 2.31 -0.31 14.70
C GLY A 26 3.63 0.32 14.30
N LEU A 27 4.04 0.20 13.03
CA LEU A 27 5.19 0.96 12.51
C LEU A 27 4.90 2.46 12.57
N TYR A 28 5.75 3.21 13.28
CA TYR A 28 5.70 4.66 13.36
C TYR A 28 6.95 5.26 12.72
N SER A 29 6.78 6.01 11.63
CA SER A 29 7.90 6.53 10.84
C SER A 29 7.49 7.74 9.99
N THR A 30 8.38 8.21 9.12
CA THR A 30 8.11 9.34 8.21
C THR A 30 7.89 8.88 6.77
N PRO A 31 7.18 9.66 5.94
CA PRO A 31 7.12 9.41 4.49
C PRO A 31 8.50 9.25 3.84
N ARG A 32 9.49 10.01 4.33
CA ARG A 32 10.88 9.96 3.83
C ARG A 32 11.57 8.63 4.14
N ASP A 33 11.28 8.04 5.29
CA ASP A 33 11.88 6.75 5.66
C ASP A 33 11.20 5.61 4.89
N TYR A 34 9.89 5.68 4.73
CA TYR A 34 9.13 4.64 4.05
C TYR A 34 9.39 4.62 2.52
N ILE A 35 9.57 5.78 1.88
CA ILE A 35 10.00 5.82 0.46
C ILE A 35 11.42 5.24 0.26
N ARG A 36 12.28 5.24 1.30
CA ARG A 36 13.59 4.54 1.23
C ARG A 36 13.40 3.02 1.20
N PHE A 37 12.44 2.50 1.97
CA PHE A 37 12.05 1.10 1.90
C PHE A 37 11.51 0.73 0.52
N GLU A 38 10.58 1.53 -0.02
CA GLU A 38 10.06 1.32 -1.39
C GLU A 38 11.17 1.36 -2.45
N ARG A 39 12.09 2.33 -2.36
CA ARG A 39 13.27 2.40 -3.23
C ARG A 39 14.16 1.17 -3.13
N ALA A 40 14.29 0.58 -1.94
CA ALA A 40 15.06 -0.65 -1.77
C ALA A 40 14.40 -1.81 -2.53
N LEU A 41 13.07 -1.95 -2.46
CA LEU A 41 12.33 -2.94 -3.24
C LEU A 41 12.45 -2.68 -4.75
N LEU A 42 12.25 -1.43 -5.17
CA LEU A 42 12.36 -1.03 -6.57
C LEU A 42 13.75 -1.33 -7.16
N ARG A 43 14.80 -1.24 -6.34
CA ARG A 43 16.20 -1.52 -6.71
C ARG A 43 16.64 -2.95 -6.42
N GLY A 44 15.69 -3.90 -6.34
CA GLY A 44 16.02 -5.31 -6.16
C GLY A 44 16.72 -5.60 -4.83
N GLY A 45 16.43 -4.85 -3.77
CA GLY A 45 16.96 -5.06 -2.42
C GLY A 45 18.18 -4.22 -2.07
N GLU A 46 18.59 -3.29 -2.92
CA GLU A 46 19.67 -2.32 -2.65
C GLU A 46 19.13 -0.96 -2.21
N LEU A 47 19.64 -0.45 -1.08
CA LEU A 47 19.40 0.90 -0.62
C LEU A 47 20.72 1.66 -0.48
N ASP A 48 20.87 2.73 -1.27
CA ASP A 48 22.01 3.65 -1.22
C ASP A 48 23.38 2.95 -1.25
N GLY A 49 23.56 1.98 -2.16
CA GLY A 49 24.79 1.21 -2.32
C GLY A 49 24.95 0.00 -1.39
N GLN A 50 24.02 -0.20 -0.44
CA GLN A 50 24.01 -1.36 0.45
C GLN A 50 22.87 -2.32 0.08
N ARG A 51 23.23 -3.58 -0.21
CA ARG A 51 22.24 -4.65 -0.42
C ARG A 51 21.75 -5.19 0.92
N ILE A 52 20.46 -4.96 1.22
CA ILE A 52 19.78 -5.45 2.44
C ILE A 52 18.94 -6.70 2.19
N LEU A 53 18.54 -6.95 0.93
CA LEU A 53 17.89 -8.17 0.48
C LEU A 53 18.55 -8.70 -0.80
N ARG A 54 18.55 -10.02 -0.98
CA ARG A 54 18.98 -10.63 -2.24
C ARG A 54 18.00 -10.22 -3.35
N GLU A 55 18.53 -9.94 -4.54
CA GLU A 55 17.71 -9.56 -5.69
C GLU A 55 16.66 -10.62 -6.03
N SER A 56 17.04 -11.90 -5.97
CA SER A 56 16.11 -13.01 -6.18
C SER A 56 14.97 -13.04 -5.17
N THR A 57 15.23 -12.66 -3.91
CA THR A 57 14.20 -12.60 -2.86
C THR A 57 13.23 -11.44 -3.11
N VAL A 58 13.74 -10.31 -3.59
CA VAL A 58 12.87 -9.19 -3.97
C VAL A 58 12.05 -9.55 -5.20
N ALA A 59 12.64 -10.17 -6.22
CA ALA A 59 11.92 -10.64 -7.40
C ALA A 59 10.76 -11.59 -7.02
N GLU A 60 10.99 -12.50 -6.07
CA GLU A 60 9.97 -13.43 -5.55
C GLU A 60 8.81 -12.71 -4.82
N ALA A 61 9.03 -11.51 -4.26
CA ALA A 61 7.96 -10.74 -3.65
C ALA A 61 6.94 -10.21 -4.68
N PHE A 62 7.33 -10.07 -5.94
CA PHE A 62 6.49 -9.59 -7.05
C PHE A 62 5.92 -10.74 -7.90
N THR A 63 6.05 -12.00 -7.48
CA THR A 63 5.43 -13.14 -8.17
C THR A 63 4.16 -13.60 -7.45
N ASN A 64 3.27 -14.28 -8.17
CA ASN A 64 2.08 -14.88 -7.59
C ASN A 64 2.43 -16.02 -6.62
N GLN A 65 2.11 -15.84 -5.33
CA GLN A 65 2.37 -16.78 -4.23
C GLN A 65 1.13 -17.55 -3.78
N ILE A 66 -0.02 -17.34 -4.43
CA ILE A 66 -1.30 -17.99 -4.08
C ILE A 66 -1.84 -18.91 -5.19
N GLY A 67 -1.06 -19.13 -6.26
CA GLY A 67 -1.39 -20.06 -7.34
C GLY A 67 -2.68 -19.66 -8.06
N ASP A 68 -3.59 -20.63 -8.21
CA ASP A 68 -4.85 -20.44 -8.94
C ASP A 68 -5.88 -19.59 -8.17
N LEU A 69 -5.63 -19.30 -6.89
CA LEU A 69 -6.49 -18.43 -6.09
C LEU A 69 -6.37 -16.96 -6.52
N ASP A 70 -7.46 -16.22 -6.37
CA ASP A 70 -7.47 -14.77 -6.46
C ASP A 70 -7.51 -14.15 -5.07
N PHE A 71 -6.89 -12.98 -4.93
CA PHE A 71 -7.13 -12.12 -3.78
C PHE A 71 -8.61 -11.69 -3.77
N PRO A 72 -9.30 -11.72 -2.61
CA PRO A 72 -10.71 -11.36 -2.54
C PRO A 72 -10.97 -9.94 -3.08
N ALA A 73 -11.80 -9.84 -4.12
CA ALA A 73 -12.14 -8.56 -4.73
C ALA A 73 -12.93 -7.64 -3.79
N VAL A 74 -13.67 -8.23 -2.84
CA VAL A 74 -14.48 -7.53 -1.85
C VAL A 74 -14.17 -8.08 -0.46
N ILE A 75 -13.73 -7.22 0.45
CA ILE A 75 -13.48 -7.54 1.86
C ILE A 75 -14.43 -6.68 2.70
N PRO A 76 -15.55 -7.25 3.19
CA PRO A 76 -16.47 -6.54 4.08
C PRO A 76 -15.77 -6.03 5.33
N THR A 77 -16.14 -4.83 5.77
CA THR A 77 -15.59 -4.28 7.02
C THR A 77 -16.03 -5.11 8.22
N ALA A 78 -15.08 -5.37 9.13
CA ALA A 78 -15.36 -5.94 10.44
C ALA A 78 -15.71 -4.86 11.49
N ASP A 79 -15.35 -3.59 11.21
CA ASP A 79 -15.61 -2.45 12.09
C ASP A 79 -15.91 -1.19 11.23
N PRO A 80 -17.20 -0.86 11.02
CA PRO A 80 -17.60 0.30 10.23
C PRO A 80 -17.09 1.65 10.74
N ALA A 81 -16.74 1.76 12.03
CA ALA A 81 -16.19 3.00 12.58
C ALA A 81 -14.75 3.26 12.11
N SER A 82 -14.00 2.19 11.86
CA SER A 82 -12.59 2.26 11.50
C SER A 82 -12.34 2.01 10.01
N ALA A 83 -13.21 1.30 9.31
CA ALA A 83 -13.03 0.95 7.91
C ALA A 83 -14.35 0.81 7.13
N CYS A 84 -14.34 1.27 5.89
CA CYS A 84 -15.32 0.89 4.88
C CYS A 84 -14.99 -0.51 4.32
N THR A 85 -15.90 -1.09 3.52
CA THR A 85 -15.60 -2.28 2.72
C THR A 85 -14.42 -1.98 1.79
N PHE A 86 -13.41 -2.84 1.79
CA PHE A 86 -12.26 -2.72 0.90
C PHE A 86 -12.53 -3.46 -0.40
N GLU A 87 -12.39 -2.75 -1.52
CA GLU A 87 -12.66 -3.28 -2.85
C GLU A 87 -11.45 -3.07 -3.76
N VAL A 88 -11.14 -4.10 -4.54
CA VAL A 88 -10.12 -4.09 -5.59
C VAL A 88 -10.68 -4.74 -6.85
N PRO A 89 -10.14 -4.45 -8.05
CA PRO A 89 -10.55 -5.17 -9.25
C PRO A 89 -10.41 -6.69 -9.07
N PRO A 90 -11.28 -7.50 -9.69
CA PRO A 90 -11.16 -8.96 -9.63
C PRO A 90 -9.88 -9.45 -10.31
N GLY A 91 -9.41 -10.64 -9.93
CA GLY A 91 -8.22 -11.28 -10.52
C GLY A 91 -6.89 -10.84 -9.92
N MET A 92 -6.88 -9.93 -8.94
CA MET A 92 -5.67 -9.55 -8.22
C MET A 92 -5.00 -10.78 -7.58
N LYS A 93 -3.66 -10.78 -7.52
CA LYS A 93 -2.86 -11.85 -6.89
C LYS A 93 -2.17 -11.34 -5.63
N TRP A 94 -1.57 -12.25 -4.90
CA TRP A 94 -0.80 -11.94 -3.70
C TRP A 94 0.64 -12.43 -3.85
N GLY A 95 1.60 -11.55 -3.57
CA GLY A 95 3.02 -11.86 -3.49
C GLY A 95 3.49 -12.02 -2.05
N LEU A 96 4.78 -11.85 -1.80
CA LEU A 96 5.31 -11.84 -0.43
C LEU A 96 5.10 -10.44 0.19
N GLY A 97 3.90 -10.23 0.74
CA GLY A 97 3.52 -8.99 1.42
C GLY A 97 3.00 -7.87 0.52
N LEU A 98 2.67 -8.19 -0.74
CA LEU A 98 2.22 -7.23 -1.75
C LEU A 98 0.97 -7.75 -2.46
N LEU A 99 -0.03 -6.88 -2.62
CA LEU A 99 -1.11 -7.07 -3.59
C LEU A 99 -0.57 -6.80 -5.00
N LEU A 100 -0.78 -7.75 -5.91
CA LEU A 100 -0.25 -7.72 -7.27
C LEU A 100 -1.38 -7.55 -8.29
N ASN A 101 -1.26 -6.58 -9.19
CA ASN A 101 -2.14 -6.47 -10.36
C ASN A 101 -1.57 -7.31 -11.51
N PRO A 102 -2.28 -8.32 -12.05
CA PRO A 102 -1.75 -9.14 -13.14
C PRO A 102 -1.81 -8.47 -14.52
N GLU A 103 -2.56 -7.37 -14.64
CA GLU A 103 -2.79 -6.66 -15.89
C GLU A 103 -2.31 -5.21 -15.80
N ASP A 104 -1.96 -4.64 -16.95
CA ASP A 104 -1.68 -3.22 -17.08
C ASP A 104 -2.94 -2.41 -16.82
N GLU A 105 -2.84 -1.35 -16.01
CA GLU A 105 -3.90 -0.38 -15.84
C GLU A 105 -3.62 0.87 -16.70
N PRO A 106 -4.45 1.21 -17.71
CA PRO A 106 -4.20 2.36 -18.56
C PRO A 106 -4.03 3.68 -17.78
N GLY A 107 -2.91 4.37 -18.01
CA GLY A 107 -2.58 5.63 -17.33
C GLY A 107 -2.14 5.47 -15.87
N ARG A 108 -1.80 4.25 -15.44
CA ARG A 108 -1.39 3.89 -14.08
C ARG A 108 -0.24 2.88 -14.14
N ARG A 109 0.04 2.22 -13.01
CA ARG A 109 1.06 1.17 -12.87
C ARG A 109 0.86 -0.01 -13.81
N ARG A 110 1.98 -0.65 -14.15
CA ARG A 110 2.03 -1.82 -15.04
C ARG A 110 1.71 -3.12 -14.32
N ALA A 111 1.43 -4.17 -15.08
CA ALA A 111 1.29 -5.53 -14.59
C ALA A 111 2.45 -5.92 -13.67
N TRP A 112 2.12 -6.70 -12.64
CA TRP A 112 2.99 -7.19 -11.58
C TRP A 112 3.62 -6.09 -10.72
N SER A 113 3.01 -4.91 -10.68
CA SER A 113 3.30 -3.93 -9.62
C SER A 113 2.76 -4.43 -8.28
N GLY A 114 3.50 -4.16 -7.21
CA GLY A 114 3.14 -4.54 -5.85
C GLY A 114 2.63 -3.35 -5.06
N SER A 115 1.59 -3.54 -4.26
CA SER A 115 1.02 -2.47 -3.43
C SER A 115 0.38 -2.96 -2.15
N TRP A 116 0.18 -2.04 -1.21
CA TRP A 116 -0.65 -2.29 -0.04
C TRP A 116 -1.11 -0.98 0.59
N ALA A 117 -1.75 -1.09 1.76
CA ALA A 117 -2.33 0.04 2.46
C ALA A 117 -2.18 -0.09 3.98
N GLY A 118 -2.35 1.04 4.65
CA GLY A 118 -2.50 1.15 6.10
C GLY A 118 -3.84 1.80 6.48
N LEU A 119 -4.32 1.46 7.68
CA LEU A 119 -5.67 1.80 8.16
C LEU A 119 -6.00 3.30 8.05
N CYS A 120 -5.03 4.18 8.31
CA CYS A 120 -5.24 5.63 8.26
C CYS A 120 -5.25 6.20 6.83
N ASN A 121 -5.68 5.41 5.83
CA ASN A 121 -5.64 5.75 4.40
C ASN A 121 -4.23 6.15 3.93
N THR A 122 -3.23 5.36 4.35
CA THR A 122 -1.90 5.38 3.75
C THR A 122 -1.85 4.30 2.68
N HIS A 123 -1.27 4.60 1.52
CA HIS A 123 -1.16 3.64 0.42
C HIS A 123 0.21 3.76 -0.23
N PHE A 124 0.74 2.63 -0.70
CA PHE A 124 1.98 2.62 -1.47
C PHE A 124 1.92 1.64 -2.63
N TRP A 125 2.76 1.86 -3.62
CA TRP A 125 3.04 0.88 -4.66
C TRP A 125 4.48 0.96 -5.15
N VAL A 126 4.93 -0.15 -5.72
CA VAL A 126 6.22 -0.31 -6.39
C VAL A 126 5.93 -0.96 -7.74
N ASP A 127 6.35 -0.29 -8.81
CA ASP A 127 6.23 -0.72 -10.21
C ASP A 127 7.63 -0.92 -10.79
N PRO A 128 8.17 -2.15 -10.72
CA PRO A 128 9.49 -2.45 -11.27
C PRO A 128 9.57 -2.24 -12.79
N THR A 129 8.45 -2.35 -13.50
CA THR A 129 8.40 -2.23 -14.97
C THR A 129 8.64 -0.80 -15.42
N THR A 130 8.06 0.18 -14.72
CA THR A 130 8.25 1.61 -15.04
C THR A 130 9.38 2.26 -14.24
N GLY A 131 9.92 1.58 -13.24
CA GLY A 131 10.96 2.14 -12.37
C GLY A 131 10.41 3.19 -11.41
N VAL A 132 9.14 3.06 -11.02
CA VAL A 132 8.43 4.02 -10.16
C VAL A 132 8.04 3.35 -8.86
N CYS A 133 8.25 4.04 -7.74
CA CYS A 133 7.60 3.73 -6.47
C CYS A 133 7.04 5.02 -5.89
N ALA A 134 5.90 4.93 -5.23
CA ALA A 134 5.27 6.08 -4.59
C ALA A 134 4.34 5.66 -3.47
N SER A 135 4.09 6.62 -2.60
CA SER A 135 3.18 6.50 -1.48
C SER A 135 2.46 7.80 -1.21
N ILE A 136 1.23 7.68 -0.73
CA ILE A 136 0.39 8.78 -0.26
C ILE A 136 0.05 8.55 1.21
N TYR A 137 0.17 9.61 1.99
CA TYR A 137 -0.01 9.57 3.43
C TYR A 137 -1.14 10.49 3.85
N SER A 138 -2.14 9.91 4.49
CA SER A 138 -3.14 10.64 5.24
C SER A 138 -3.21 10.09 6.67
N ASN A 139 -4.00 10.73 7.52
CA ASN A 139 -4.12 10.40 8.94
C ASN A 139 -5.58 10.47 9.38
N PHE A 140 -6.46 9.78 8.66
CA PHE A 140 -7.88 9.80 8.98
C PHE A 140 -8.56 8.44 8.82
N LEU A 141 -9.68 8.30 9.52
CA LEU A 141 -10.58 7.16 9.52
C LEU A 141 -11.99 7.63 9.10
N PRO A 142 -12.81 6.77 8.48
CA PRO A 142 -12.54 5.35 8.24
C PRO A 142 -11.59 5.08 7.07
N PHE A 143 -10.95 3.92 7.08
CA PHE A 143 -10.18 3.38 5.96
C PHE A 143 -11.05 3.19 4.71
N ALA A 144 -10.47 3.41 3.53
CA ALA A 144 -11.07 3.14 2.22
C ALA A 144 -12.40 3.88 1.95
N THR A 145 -12.56 5.09 2.49
CA THR A 145 -13.67 5.96 2.06
C THR A 145 -13.62 6.23 0.55
N PRO A 146 -14.77 6.46 -0.12
CA PRO A 146 -14.79 6.82 -1.53
C PRO A 146 -13.88 8.00 -1.86
N GLU A 147 -13.81 9.01 -0.98
CA GLU A 147 -12.96 10.18 -1.20
C GLU A 147 -11.46 9.85 -1.08
N ALA A 148 -11.08 8.97 -0.14
CA ALA A 148 -9.70 8.50 -0.02
C ALA A 148 -9.26 7.68 -1.23
N MET A 149 -10.13 6.79 -1.72
CA MET A 149 -9.84 5.94 -2.88
C MET A 149 -9.78 6.77 -4.17
N ALA A 150 -10.63 7.80 -4.31
CA ALA A 150 -10.55 8.76 -5.40
C ALA A 150 -9.22 9.54 -5.38
N LEU A 151 -8.83 10.06 -4.21
CA LEU A 151 -7.56 10.77 -4.05
C LEU A 151 -6.36 9.87 -4.39
N TYR A 152 -6.35 8.62 -3.94
CA TYR A 152 -5.30 7.65 -4.28
C TYR A 152 -5.21 7.43 -5.80
N ALA A 153 -6.35 7.21 -6.46
CA ALA A 153 -6.39 6.97 -7.89
C ALA A 153 -6.00 8.22 -8.72
N ASP A 154 -6.40 9.41 -8.28
CA ASP A 154 -6.02 10.68 -8.93
C ASP A 154 -4.53 10.97 -8.77
N PHE A 155 -3.97 10.73 -7.58
CA PHE A 155 -2.54 10.86 -7.33
C PHE A 155 -1.72 9.93 -8.23
N GLU A 156 -2.11 8.66 -8.34
CA GLU A 156 -1.43 7.71 -9.21
C GLU A 156 -1.50 8.15 -10.68
N ARG A 157 -2.70 8.48 -11.19
CA ARG A 157 -2.85 8.96 -12.58
C ARG A 157 -2.01 10.20 -12.86
N ALA A 158 -2.01 11.17 -11.95
CA ALA A 158 -1.24 12.40 -12.10
C ALA A 158 0.27 12.10 -12.13
N LEU A 159 0.75 11.18 -11.28
CA LEU A 159 2.15 10.76 -11.28
C LEU A 159 2.52 10.12 -12.62
N TYR A 160 1.78 9.12 -13.09
CA TYR A 160 2.10 8.41 -14.33
C TYR A 160 1.96 9.27 -15.58
N ALA A 161 1.05 10.25 -15.58
CA ALA A 161 0.94 11.23 -16.67
C ALA A 161 2.14 12.20 -16.75
N SER A 162 2.98 12.27 -15.71
CA SER A 162 4.16 13.14 -15.66
C SER A 162 5.48 12.47 -16.06
N LEU A 163 5.43 11.16 -16.38
CA LEU A 163 6.60 10.34 -16.74
C LEU A 163 6.96 10.44 -18.23
#